data_AF-A0A971C5B8-F1
#
_entry.id   AF-A0A971C5B8-F1
#
_cell.length_a   1.000
_cell.length_b   1.000
_cell.length_c   1.000
_cell.angle_alpha   90.00
_cell.angle_beta   90.00
_cell.angle_gamma   90.00
#
_symmetry.space_group_name_H-M   'P 1'
#
loop_
_entity.id
_entity.type
_entity.pdbx_description
1 polymer ?
#
loop_
_entity_poly.entity_id
_entity_poly.type
_entity_poly.pdbx_seq_one_letter_code
_entity_poly.pdbx_strand_id
1 'polypeptide(L)'
;MDSSSLVRFVGFGLSLLMLFFSFKSYKRKRLIDDMPTSKAHGTFIGLVELSGKVECANPVTSFLTESLCVYYSWSISEHWSRITTETYTDSQGRTKTRTKTESGWKTVASGESMCPFDLRDETGAIQIRPEKAKIEGERVMSLQCRPSDPLYYGKGPASSVANSDHRRMFTETIIPLGSEVYVVGQAREREDIVAPEVAYDKDSPLFLISTREEKKIGSSYALNYWLLSLGGLAILLISFFISTRMGFYRWFPHTIEIYLTPTAIYLGIWLVSWFWIVYNSLKTLRERVRQGFSQVEVQLKRRHDLIPRLSASVSGLMKHGQDLQTKLAALRAKVRESEGEAAESLLSLVENYPELKSSSAVTKLQKELTDTENRLELARAYYNDIVTFYNTRLERVPDIIVAKLARLKTRELLSHEENQS
;
A
#
# COMPACT_ATOMS: atom_id res chain seq x y z
N MET A 1 -44.50 -14.33 5.55
CA MET A 1 -43.71 -13.41 4.68
C MET A 1 -43.89 -13.92 3.27
N ASP A 2 -44.54 -13.16 2.39
CA ASP A 2 -44.80 -13.60 1.01
C ASP A 2 -43.49 -13.79 0.25
N SER A 3 -43.43 -14.76 -0.66
CA SER A 3 -42.23 -15.04 -1.47
C SER A 3 -41.72 -13.79 -2.20
N SER A 4 -42.63 -12.92 -2.65
CA SER A 4 -42.34 -11.63 -3.28
C SER A 4 -41.65 -10.64 -2.32
N SER A 5 -42.08 -10.59 -1.05
CA SER A 5 -41.47 -9.75 -0.02
C SER A 5 -40.08 -10.25 0.37
N LEU A 6 -39.90 -11.57 0.46
CA LEU A 6 -38.63 -12.21 0.78
C LEU A 6 -37.57 -11.87 -0.29
N VAL A 7 -37.92 -11.94 -1.57
CA VAL A 7 -37.00 -11.58 -2.68
C VAL A 7 -36.56 -10.11 -2.59
N ARG A 8 -37.45 -9.18 -2.22
CA ARG A 8 -37.08 -7.76 -2.04
C ARG A 8 -36.11 -7.57 -0.87
N PHE A 9 -36.38 -8.19 0.28
CA PHE A 9 -35.52 -8.09 1.45
C PHE A 9 -34.13 -8.70 1.22
N VAL A 10 -34.07 -9.89 0.62
CA VAL A 10 -32.80 -10.54 0.28
C VAL A 10 -32.02 -9.72 -0.74
N GLY A 11 -32.68 -9.23 -1.79
CA GLY A 11 -32.08 -8.36 -2.80
C GLY A 11 -31.53 -7.05 -2.23
N PHE A 12 -32.31 -6.38 -1.37
CA PHE A 12 -31.88 -5.16 -0.70
C PHE A 12 -30.69 -5.43 0.24
N GLY A 13 -30.75 -6.49 1.05
CA GLY A 13 -29.65 -6.91 1.92
C GLY A 13 -28.36 -7.19 1.14
N LEU A 14 -28.45 -7.93 0.03
CA LEU A 14 -27.30 -8.23 -0.82
C LEU A 14 -26.74 -6.94 -1.47
N SER A 15 -27.62 -6.03 -1.90
CA SER A 15 -27.19 -4.73 -2.46
C SER A 15 -26.42 -3.89 -1.45
N LEU A 16 -26.85 -3.84 -0.18
CA LEU A 16 -26.16 -3.14 0.89
C LEU A 16 -24.83 -3.80 1.25
N LEU A 17 -24.76 -5.12 1.23
CA LEU A 17 -23.51 -5.87 1.44
C LEU A 17 -22.49 -5.56 0.34
N MET A 18 -22.92 -5.52 -0.92
CA MET A 18 -22.05 -5.12 -2.03
C MET A 18 -21.60 -3.66 -1.89
N LEU A 19 -22.50 -2.77 -1.49
CA LEU A 19 -22.20 -1.37 -1.23
C LEU A 19 -21.15 -1.20 -0.11
N PHE A 20 -21.22 -2.02 0.94
CA PHE A 20 -20.20 -2.04 1.99
C PHE A 20 -18.81 -2.43 1.47
N PHE A 21 -18.70 -3.52 0.71
CA PHE A 21 -17.42 -3.93 0.10
C PHE A 21 -16.90 -2.92 -0.95
N SER A 22 -17.83 -2.26 -1.64
CA SER A 22 -17.53 -1.14 -2.54
C SER A 22 -16.80 -0.02 -1.78
N PHE A 23 -17.36 0.46 -0.67
CA PHE A 23 -16.73 1.52 0.13
C PHE A 23 -15.43 1.09 0.79
N LYS A 24 -15.30 -0.19 1.18
CA LYS A 24 -14.02 -0.74 1.62
C LYS A 24 -12.94 -0.64 0.54
N SER A 25 -13.31 -0.89 -0.72
CA SER A 25 -12.40 -0.74 -1.88
C SER A 25 -12.08 0.72 -2.17
N TYR A 26 -13.07 1.62 -2.08
CA TYR A 26 -12.86 3.06 -2.26
C TYR A 26 -11.93 3.67 -1.20
N LYS A 27 -12.11 3.28 0.07
CA LYS A 27 -11.24 3.71 1.17
C LYS A 27 -9.79 3.28 0.94
N ARG A 28 -9.56 2.04 0.48
CA ARG A 28 -8.22 1.53 0.14
C ARG A 28 -7.61 2.25 -1.04
N LYS A 29 -8.39 2.50 -2.10
CA LYS A 29 -7.95 3.29 -3.24
C LYS A 29 -7.45 4.66 -2.79
N ARG A 30 -8.27 5.41 -2.03
CA ARG A 30 -7.90 6.75 -1.58
C ARG A 30 -6.67 6.73 -0.67
N LEU A 31 -6.56 5.74 0.21
CA LEU A 31 -5.37 5.59 1.06
C LEU A 31 -4.08 5.52 0.22
N ILE A 32 -4.09 4.73 -0.86
CA ILE A 32 -2.96 4.61 -1.79
C ILE A 32 -2.76 5.93 -2.54
N ASP A 33 -3.80 6.45 -3.19
CA ASP A 33 -3.72 7.69 -3.96
C ASP A 33 -3.28 8.90 -3.11
N ASP A 34 -3.53 8.91 -1.79
CA ASP A 34 -3.21 9.99 -0.85
C ASP A 34 -1.79 9.91 -0.25
N MET A 35 -0.98 8.94 -0.68
CA MET A 35 0.38 8.75 -0.18
C MET A 35 1.40 9.02 -1.29
N PRO A 36 2.23 10.06 -1.18
CA PRO A 36 3.37 10.18 -2.08
C PRO A 36 4.40 9.12 -1.76
N THR A 37 4.99 8.55 -2.82
CA THR A 37 6.09 7.61 -2.72
C THR A 37 7.28 8.26 -2.01
N SER A 38 7.69 7.66 -0.90
CA SER A 38 8.90 8.04 -0.15
C SER A 38 10.14 7.42 -0.80
N LYS A 39 11.27 8.11 -0.67
CA LYS A 39 12.59 7.58 -1.01
C LYS A 39 13.13 6.75 0.15
N ALA A 40 13.84 5.65 -0.13
CA ALA A 40 14.30 4.69 0.87
C ALA A 40 15.14 5.35 1.98
N HIS A 41 16.13 6.17 1.61
CA HIS A 41 17.00 6.88 2.57
C HIS A 41 16.25 7.95 3.38
N GLY A 42 15.20 8.53 2.80
CA GLY A 42 14.36 9.56 3.39
C GLY A 42 13.10 9.03 4.08
N THR A 43 13.01 7.72 4.33
CA THR A 43 11.79 7.13 4.90
C THR A 43 11.59 7.59 6.33
N PHE A 44 10.49 8.31 6.58
CA PHE A 44 10.09 8.73 7.92
C PHE A 44 9.25 7.65 8.61
N ILE A 45 9.30 7.64 9.96
CA ILE A 45 8.43 6.78 10.77
C ILE A 45 6.97 7.15 10.50
N GLY A 46 6.15 6.16 10.16
CA GLY A 46 4.77 6.39 9.74
C GLY A 46 4.32 5.43 8.64
N LEU A 47 3.09 5.63 8.17
CA LEU A 47 2.58 4.90 7.02
C LEU A 47 3.20 5.46 5.73
N VAL A 48 4.03 4.65 5.07
CA VAL A 48 4.84 5.04 3.90
C VAL A 48 4.53 4.18 2.69
N GLU A 49 4.80 4.75 1.52
CA GLU A 49 4.79 4.08 0.24
C GLU A 49 6.22 4.10 -0.32
N LEU A 50 6.69 2.97 -0.83
CA LEU A 50 8.04 2.81 -1.36
C LEU A 50 8.01 2.00 -2.65
N SER A 51 8.93 2.28 -3.56
CA SER A 51 9.22 1.44 -4.72
C SER A 51 10.72 1.25 -4.82
N GLY A 52 11.15 0.05 -5.19
CA GLY A 52 12.55 -0.21 -5.46
C GLY A 52 12.81 -1.64 -5.87
N LYS A 53 14.09 -1.96 -6.09
CA LYS A 53 14.54 -3.31 -6.42
C LYS A 53 14.73 -4.13 -5.16
N VAL A 54 14.30 -5.39 -5.23
CA VAL A 54 14.45 -6.36 -4.15
C VAL A 54 15.89 -6.87 -4.08
N GLU A 55 16.53 -6.71 -2.93
CA GLU A 55 17.82 -7.29 -2.60
C GLU A 55 17.69 -8.15 -1.33
N CYS A 56 18.38 -9.28 -1.27
CA CYS A 56 18.39 -10.12 -0.08
C CYS A 56 19.70 -10.90 -0.02
N ALA A 57 20.34 -10.89 1.16
CA ALA A 57 21.58 -11.64 1.39
C ALA A 57 21.33 -13.16 1.47
N ASN A 58 20.23 -13.57 2.08
CA ASN A 58 19.87 -14.96 2.32
C ASN A 58 18.48 -15.26 1.73
N PRO A 59 18.36 -15.37 0.38
CA PRO A 59 17.09 -15.63 -0.28
C PRO A 59 16.55 -17.04 0.03
N VAL A 60 15.23 -17.19 -0.08
CA VAL A 60 14.57 -18.50 -0.04
C VAL A 60 14.50 -19.10 -1.45
N THR A 61 14.45 -20.44 -1.53
CA THR A 61 14.27 -21.15 -2.80
C THR A 61 12.81 -21.61 -2.91
N SER A 62 12.14 -21.29 -4.02
CA SER A 62 10.75 -21.68 -4.24
C SER A 62 10.59 -23.20 -4.35
N PHE A 63 9.40 -23.71 -4.06
CA PHE A 63 9.20 -25.16 -3.95
C PHE A 63 9.04 -25.84 -5.32
N LEU A 64 8.26 -25.22 -6.22
CA LEU A 64 7.93 -25.81 -7.51
C LEU A 64 8.96 -25.47 -8.59
N THR A 65 9.33 -24.20 -8.73
CA THR A 65 10.29 -23.75 -9.75
C THR A 65 11.74 -23.68 -9.27
N GLU A 66 12.00 -23.94 -7.99
CA GLU A 66 13.35 -23.91 -7.39
C GLU A 66 14.12 -22.61 -7.65
N SER A 67 13.37 -21.50 -7.69
CA SER A 67 13.88 -20.17 -8.03
C SER A 67 14.22 -19.39 -6.76
N LEU A 68 15.33 -18.65 -6.77
CA LEU A 68 15.71 -17.77 -5.67
C LEU A 68 14.75 -16.57 -5.61
N CYS A 69 14.16 -16.35 -4.44
CA CYS A 69 13.15 -15.33 -4.20
C CYS A 69 13.15 -14.88 -2.74
N VAL A 70 12.43 -13.79 -2.44
CA VAL A 70 12.21 -13.32 -1.05
C VAL A 70 10.89 -13.77 -0.48
N TYR A 71 9.99 -14.21 -1.36
CA TYR A 71 8.68 -14.75 -1.04
C TYR A 71 8.30 -15.77 -2.10
N TYR A 72 7.69 -16.87 -1.67
CA TYR A 72 6.89 -17.71 -2.54
C TYR A 72 5.63 -18.21 -1.85
N SER A 73 4.60 -18.47 -2.66
CA SER A 73 3.41 -19.22 -2.27
C SER A 73 3.02 -20.16 -3.41
N TRP A 74 2.79 -21.41 -3.05
CA TRP A 74 2.41 -22.44 -4.00
C TRP A 74 1.16 -23.19 -3.54
N SER A 75 0.41 -23.68 -4.52
CA SER A 75 -0.73 -24.56 -4.28
C SER A 75 -0.81 -25.64 -5.35
N ILE A 76 -1.16 -26.84 -4.91
CA ILE A 76 -1.46 -27.99 -5.74
C ILE A 76 -2.92 -28.31 -5.52
N SER A 77 -3.71 -28.23 -6.57
CA SER A 77 -5.13 -28.57 -6.54
C SER A 77 -5.39 -29.79 -7.41
N GLU A 78 -6.21 -30.72 -6.95
CA GLU A 78 -6.61 -31.90 -7.70
C GLU A 78 -8.08 -31.80 -8.08
N HIS A 79 -8.37 -32.09 -9.34
CA HIS A 79 -9.72 -32.09 -9.85
C HIS A 79 -10.42 -33.40 -9.48
N TRP A 80 -11.68 -33.30 -9.07
CA TRP A 80 -12.54 -34.42 -8.81
C TRP A 80 -13.81 -34.32 -9.66
N SER A 81 -14.36 -35.47 -10.03
CA SER A 81 -15.61 -35.59 -10.75
C SER A 81 -16.39 -36.78 -10.24
N ARG A 82 -17.60 -36.56 -9.73
CA ARG A 82 -18.49 -37.63 -9.30
C ARG A 82 -19.83 -37.50 -9.99
N ILE A 83 -20.47 -38.64 -10.18
CA ILE A 83 -21.82 -38.72 -10.72
C ILE A 83 -22.78 -38.84 -9.53
N THR A 84 -23.63 -37.83 -9.34
CA THR A 84 -24.67 -37.82 -8.31
C THR A 84 -26.03 -37.99 -8.98
N THR A 85 -26.89 -38.78 -8.37
CA THR A 85 -28.26 -38.97 -8.83
C THR A 85 -29.17 -38.04 -8.02
N GLU A 86 -29.76 -37.04 -8.69
CA GLU A 86 -30.72 -36.13 -8.06
C GLU A 86 -32.14 -36.60 -8.42
N THR A 87 -32.95 -36.81 -7.38
CA THR A 87 -34.38 -37.08 -7.51
C THR A 87 -35.12 -35.80 -7.25
N TYR A 88 -35.89 -35.33 -8.22
CA TYR A 88 -36.69 -34.11 -8.11
C TYR A 88 -38.13 -34.39 -8.53
N THR A 89 -39.06 -33.62 -7.98
CA THR A 89 -40.48 -33.71 -8.33
C THR A 89 -40.78 -32.66 -9.38
N ASP A 90 -41.27 -33.09 -10.54
CA ASP A 90 -41.68 -32.18 -11.63
C ASP A 90 -42.91 -31.37 -11.20
N SER A 91 -43.15 -30.26 -11.89
CA SER A 91 -44.35 -29.40 -11.80
C SER A 91 -45.69 -30.15 -11.88
N GLN A 92 -45.69 -31.37 -12.43
CA GLN A 92 -46.84 -32.27 -12.52
C GLN A 92 -46.92 -33.30 -11.37
N GLY A 93 -46.13 -33.16 -10.31
CA GLY A 93 -46.13 -34.06 -9.14
C GLY A 93 -45.48 -35.43 -9.36
N ARG A 94 -44.83 -35.65 -10.51
CA ARG A 94 -44.13 -36.90 -10.84
C ARG A 94 -42.68 -36.84 -10.38
N THR A 95 -42.24 -37.83 -9.61
CA THR A 95 -40.84 -37.99 -9.24
C THR A 95 -40.03 -38.40 -10.46
N LYS A 96 -39.01 -37.61 -10.81
CA LYS A 96 -38.05 -37.88 -11.88
C LYS A 96 -36.65 -37.97 -11.28
N THR A 97 -35.87 -38.87 -11.85
CA THR A 97 -34.47 -39.06 -11.48
C THR A 97 -33.60 -38.59 -12.64
N ARG A 98 -32.61 -37.76 -12.35
CA ARG A 98 -31.61 -37.33 -13.32
C ARG A 98 -30.22 -37.54 -12.78
N THR A 99 -29.35 -38.03 -13.65
CA THR A 99 -27.92 -38.11 -13.41
C THR A 99 -27.28 -36.73 -13.61
N LYS A 100 -26.52 -36.27 -12.62
CA LYS A 100 -25.80 -34.99 -12.64
C LYS A 100 -24.34 -35.23 -12.31
N THR A 101 -23.46 -34.74 -13.17
CA THR A 101 -22.01 -34.74 -12.92
C THR A 101 -21.66 -33.51 -12.10
N GLU A 102 -21.08 -33.73 -10.92
CA GLU A 102 -20.49 -32.68 -10.10
C GLU A 102 -18.98 -32.76 -10.22
N SER A 103 -18.35 -31.61 -10.45
CA SER A 103 -16.89 -31.52 -10.54
C SER A 103 -16.36 -30.28 -9.86
N GLY A 104 -15.13 -30.35 -9.37
CA GLY A 104 -14.49 -29.23 -8.73
C GLY A 104 -13.00 -29.45 -8.52
N TRP A 105 -12.35 -28.41 -8.01
CA TRP A 105 -10.95 -28.45 -7.62
C TRP A 105 -10.85 -28.49 -6.09
N LYS A 106 -9.96 -29.32 -5.58
CA LYS A 106 -9.65 -29.39 -4.14
C LYS A 106 -8.15 -29.20 -3.95
N THR A 107 -7.76 -28.23 -3.14
CA THR A 107 -6.35 -28.06 -2.74
C THR A 107 -5.90 -29.28 -1.94
N VAL A 108 -4.85 -29.95 -2.43
CA VAL A 108 -4.28 -31.16 -1.81
C VAL A 108 -3.00 -30.86 -1.04
N ALA A 109 -2.28 -29.81 -1.43
CA ALA A 109 -1.09 -29.33 -0.74
C ALA A 109 -0.89 -27.85 -1.06
N SER A 110 -0.35 -27.11 -0.11
CA SER A 110 0.02 -25.71 -0.27
C SER A 110 1.12 -25.36 0.72
N GLY A 111 1.91 -24.35 0.39
CA GLY A 111 2.93 -23.83 1.28
C GLY A 111 3.28 -22.40 0.93
N GLU A 112 3.82 -21.69 1.90
CA GLU A 112 4.39 -20.36 1.73
C GLU A 112 5.65 -20.24 2.57
N SER A 113 6.60 -19.44 2.09
CA SER A 113 7.77 -19.05 2.86
C SER A 113 8.24 -17.69 2.40
N MET A 114 8.88 -16.96 3.31
CA MET A 114 9.35 -15.60 3.08
C MET A 114 10.54 -15.29 3.98
N CYS A 115 11.35 -14.33 3.57
CA CYS A 115 12.45 -13.81 4.36
C CYS A 115 12.43 -12.27 4.34
N PRO A 116 12.99 -11.61 5.37
CA PRO A 116 13.27 -10.18 5.29
C PRO A 116 14.16 -9.86 4.08
N PHE A 117 13.91 -8.72 3.45
CA PHE A 117 14.66 -8.27 2.28
C PHE A 117 14.82 -6.77 2.31
N ASP A 118 15.80 -6.25 1.58
CA ASP A 118 16.03 -4.83 1.43
C ASP A 118 15.41 -4.35 0.11
N LEU A 119 14.73 -3.21 0.18
CA LEU A 119 14.21 -2.50 -0.98
C LEU A 119 15.19 -1.37 -1.30
N ARG A 120 15.88 -1.46 -2.44
CA ARG A 120 16.87 -0.46 -2.87
C ARG A 120 16.29 0.47 -3.93
N ASP A 121 16.48 1.76 -3.72
CA ASP A 121 16.25 2.80 -4.73
C ASP A 121 17.54 3.60 -5.00
N GLU A 122 17.44 4.71 -5.72
CA GLU A 122 18.57 5.59 -6.05
C GLU A 122 19.18 6.30 -4.81
N THR A 123 18.43 6.41 -3.72
CA THR A 123 18.84 7.13 -2.51
C THR A 123 19.45 6.22 -1.46
N GLY A 124 19.04 4.95 -1.41
CA GLY A 124 19.51 4.01 -0.39
C GLY A 124 18.73 2.69 -0.39
N ALA A 125 18.77 2.01 0.74
CA ALA A 125 18.04 0.77 0.94
C ALA A 125 17.32 0.78 2.28
N ILE A 126 16.15 0.16 2.32
CA ILE A 126 15.33 0.00 3.54
C ILE A 126 14.88 -1.45 3.69
N GLN A 127 14.96 -1.96 4.92
CA GLN A 127 14.58 -3.34 5.21
C GLN A 127 13.05 -3.47 5.28
N ILE A 128 12.53 -4.51 4.65
CA ILE A 128 11.12 -4.90 4.65
C ILE A 128 10.98 -6.25 5.37
N ARG A 129 10.07 -6.31 6.35
CA ARG A 129 9.66 -7.55 7.02
C ARG A 129 8.30 -8.00 6.48
N PRO A 130 8.24 -8.97 5.56
CA PRO A 130 7.01 -9.28 4.82
C PRO A 130 5.92 -9.98 5.62
N GLU A 131 6.19 -10.36 6.87
CA GLU A 131 5.24 -11.08 7.72
C GLU A 131 3.91 -10.33 7.84
N LYS A 132 2.79 -11.06 7.63
CA LYS A 132 1.42 -10.53 7.66
C LYS A 132 1.10 -9.47 6.59
N ALA A 133 2.02 -9.19 5.67
CA ALA A 133 1.70 -8.37 4.51
C ALA A 133 0.69 -9.09 3.60
N LYS A 134 -0.18 -8.33 2.94
CA LYS A 134 -0.86 -8.82 1.75
C LYS A 134 0.15 -8.82 0.61
N ILE A 135 0.54 -9.99 0.12
CA ILE A 135 1.57 -10.11 -0.91
C ILE A 135 0.93 -10.44 -2.27
N GLU A 136 1.26 -9.64 -3.28
CA GLU A 136 0.85 -9.82 -4.68
C GLU A 136 2.10 -10.00 -5.56
N GLY A 137 2.65 -11.21 -5.59
CA GLY A 137 3.83 -11.55 -6.39
C GLY A 137 3.54 -11.86 -7.86
N GLU A 138 4.60 -12.21 -8.59
CA GLU A 138 4.53 -12.68 -9.96
C GLU A 138 4.21 -14.18 -10.02
N ARG A 139 3.23 -14.56 -10.84
CA ARG A 139 2.88 -15.97 -11.06
C ARG A 139 3.83 -16.59 -12.06
N VAL A 140 4.82 -17.32 -11.56
CA VAL A 140 5.84 -18.00 -12.39
C VAL A 140 5.41 -19.39 -12.86
N MET A 141 4.44 -20.02 -12.19
CA MET A 141 3.91 -21.31 -12.61
C MET A 141 2.39 -21.38 -12.51
N SER A 142 1.78 -21.96 -13.54
CA SER A 142 0.36 -22.34 -13.59
C SER A 142 0.20 -23.48 -14.59
N LEU A 143 0.53 -24.70 -14.17
CA LEU A 143 0.59 -25.88 -15.05
C LEU A 143 -0.39 -26.96 -14.59
N GLN A 144 -1.12 -27.52 -15.55
CA GLN A 144 -1.93 -28.71 -15.32
C GLN A 144 -1.14 -29.97 -15.69
N CYS A 145 -1.10 -30.95 -14.79
CA CYS A 145 -0.37 -32.21 -14.95
C CYS A 145 -1.29 -33.43 -14.78
N ARG A 146 -0.86 -34.54 -15.36
CA ARG A 146 -1.42 -35.89 -15.22
C ARG A 146 -0.38 -36.84 -14.58
N PRO A 147 -0.75 -38.06 -14.17
CA PRO A 147 0.19 -39.00 -13.55
C PRO A 147 1.40 -39.38 -14.41
N SER A 148 1.30 -39.21 -15.73
CA SER A 148 2.41 -39.41 -16.67
C SER A 148 3.51 -38.35 -16.56
N ASP A 149 3.20 -37.19 -15.99
CA ASP A 149 4.15 -36.08 -15.89
C ASP A 149 5.03 -36.25 -14.64
N PRO A 150 6.36 -36.08 -14.74
CA PRO A 150 7.27 -36.25 -13.59
C PRO A 150 6.91 -35.38 -12.38
N LEU A 151 6.36 -34.19 -12.63
CA LEU A 151 5.95 -33.24 -11.58
C LEU A 151 4.83 -33.79 -10.68
N TYR A 152 3.97 -34.66 -11.22
CA TYR A 152 2.75 -35.11 -10.55
C TYR A 152 3.03 -35.78 -9.20
N TYR A 153 4.01 -36.70 -9.16
CA TYR A 153 4.45 -37.39 -7.95
C TYR A 153 5.78 -36.83 -7.41
N GLY A 154 6.57 -36.12 -8.23
CA GLY A 154 7.83 -35.53 -7.78
C GLY A 154 7.65 -34.37 -6.79
N LYS A 155 6.62 -33.54 -6.99
CA LYS A 155 6.29 -32.40 -6.10
C LYS A 155 4.88 -32.46 -5.52
N GLY A 156 4.02 -33.32 -6.06
CA GLY A 156 2.66 -33.54 -5.57
C GLY A 156 2.54 -34.68 -4.56
N PRO A 157 1.46 -34.71 -3.76
CA PRO A 157 1.25 -35.77 -2.76
C PRO A 157 1.02 -37.14 -3.43
N ALA A 158 1.46 -38.23 -2.79
CA ALA A 158 1.29 -39.58 -3.33
C ALA A 158 -0.18 -40.03 -3.40
N SER A 159 -1.01 -39.58 -2.47
CA SER A 159 -2.44 -39.91 -2.41
C SER A 159 -3.29 -39.00 -3.27
N SER A 160 -4.37 -39.55 -3.84
CA SER A 160 -5.40 -38.81 -4.57
C SER A 160 -6.62 -38.51 -3.72
N VAL A 161 -7.38 -37.48 -4.12
CA VAL A 161 -8.68 -37.16 -3.50
C VAL A 161 -9.76 -38.13 -3.96
N ALA A 162 -10.84 -38.27 -3.17
CA ALA A 162 -11.98 -39.09 -3.56
C ALA A 162 -12.61 -38.58 -4.87
N ASN A 163 -12.94 -39.50 -5.78
CA ASN A 163 -13.45 -39.20 -7.13
C ASN A 163 -12.49 -38.37 -7.98
N SER A 164 -11.18 -38.48 -7.74
CA SER A 164 -10.17 -37.82 -8.56
C SER A 164 -10.21 -38.32 -10.01
N ASP A 165 -9.99 -37.41 -10.94
CA ASP A 165 -9.70 -37.73 -12.34
C ASP A 165 -8.21 -37.62 -12.68
N HIS A 166 -7.38 -37.54 -11.64
CA HIS A 166 -5.93 -37.41 -11.67
C HIS A 166 -5.43 -36.20 -12.47
N ARG A 167 -6.20 -35.12 -12.56
CA ARG A 167 -5.71 -33.84 -13.07
C ARG A 167 -5.31 -32.94 -11.90
N ARG A 168 -4.05 -32.54 -11.86
CA ARG A 168 -3.53 -31.60 -10.86
C ARG A 168 -3.17 -30.27 -11.48
N MET A 169 -3.49 -29.18 -10.80
CA MET A 169 -3.08 -27.82 -11.13
C MET A 169 -2.02 -27.39 -10.13
N PHE A 170 -0.83 -27.08 -10.63
CA PHE A 170 0.30 -26.57 -9.88
C PHE A 170 0.40 -25.07 -10.12
N THR A 171 0.28 -24.27 -9.07
CA THR A 171 0.41 -22.82 -9.14
C THR A 171 1.50 -22.36 -8.19
N GLU A 172 2.40 -21.51 -8.67
CA GLU A 172 3.41 -20.85 -7.84
C GLU A 172 3.48 -19.36 -8.14
N THR A 173 3.54 -18.56 -7.09
CA THR A 173 3.72 -17.12 -7.14
C THR A 173 4.94 -16.75 -6.31
N ILE A 174 5.83 -15.92 -6.83
CA ILE A 174 7.08 -15.52 -6.17
C ILE A 174 7.30 -14.00 -6.22
N ILE A 175 8.19 -13.51 -5.37
CA ILE A 175 8.86 -12.22 -5.57
C ILE A 175 10.34 -12.50 -5.86
N PRO A 176 10.78 -12.39 -7.12
CA PRO A 176 12.14 -12.72 -7.49
C PRO A 176 13.13 -11.65 -7.00
N LEU A 177 14.41 -12.01 -6.92
CA LEU A 177 15.47 -11.05 -6.64
C LEU A 177 15.62 -10.06 -7.80
N GLY A 178 15.91 -8.81 -7.49
CA GLY A 178 16.11 -7.74 -8.47
C GLY A 178 14.83 -7.21 -9.12
N SER A 179 13.66 -7.79 -8.84
CA SER A 179 12.39 -7.26 -9.33
C SER A 179 12.04 -5.95 -8.66
N GLU A 180 11.40 -5.06 -9.42
CA GLU A 180 10.80 -3.85 -8.87
C GLU A 180 9.55 -4.21 -8.07
N VAL A 181 9.49 -3.75 -6.82
CA VAL A 181 8.38 -4.03 -5.90
C VAL A 181 7.89 -2.74 -5.29
N TYR A 182 6.57 -2.62 -5.27
CA TYR A 182 5.82 -1.57 -4.61
C TYR A 182 5.41 -2.04 -3.21
N VAL A 183 5.75 -1.25 -2.19
CA VAL A 183 5.46 -1.54 -0.79
C VAL A 183 4.68 -0.40 -0.17
N VAL A 184 3.56 -0.72 0.49
CA VAL A 184 2.87 0.19 1.40
C VAL A 184 2.82 -0.44 2.77
N GLY A 185 3.36 0.22 3.78
CA GLY A 185 3.42 -0.33 5.13
C GLY A 185 3.84 0.69 6.17
N GLN A 186 3.85 0.25 7.43
CA GLN A 186 4.27 1.10 8.54
C GLN A 186 5.80 1.05 8.66
N ALA A 187 6.45 2.18 8.41
CA ALA A 187 7.84 2.40 8.77
C ALA A 187 7.95 2.64 10.28
N ARG A 188 8.89 1.94 10.91
CA ARG A 188 9.25 2.04 12.31
C ARG A 188 10.76 1.97 12.48
N GLU A 189 11.26 2.40 13.63
CA GLU A 189 12.68 2.24 13.96
C GLU A 189 12.99 0.77 14.26
N ARG A 190 14.14 0.29 13.77
CA ARG A 190 14.64 -1.04 14.11
C ARG A 190 15.05 -1.12 15.57
N GLU A 191 14.86 -2.31 16.15
CA GLU A 191 15.24 -2.58 17.54
C GLU A 191 16.76 -2.78 17.71
N ASP A 192 17.45 -3.22 16.66
CA ASP A 192 18.84 -3.64 16.71
C ASP A 192 19.83 -2.60 16.18
N ILE A 193 19.42 -1.73 15.25
CA ILE A 193 20.22 -0.59 14.76
C ILE A 193 19.35 0.65 14.57
N VAL A 194 19.99 1.83 14.55
CA VAL A 194 19.34 3.13 14.29
C VAL A 194 19.06 3.30 12.79
N ALA A 195 18.12 2.51 12.27
CA ALA A 195 17.66 2.56 10.89
C ALA A 195 16.15 2.28 10.80
N PRO A 196 15.45 2.83 9.80
CA PRO A 196 14.05 2.49 9.57
C PRO A 196 13.91 1.08 9.00
N GLU A 197 12.82 0.41 9.34
CA GLU A 197 12.30 -0.78 8.65
C GLU A 197 10.81 -0.63 8.40
N VAL A 198 10.29 -1.30 7.37
CA VAL A 198 8.84 -1.44 7.15
C VAL A 198 8.40 -2.82 7.63
N ALA A 199 7.44 -2.84 8.54
CA ALA A 199 6.93 -4.07 9.14
C ALA A 199 5.43 -4.00 9.40
N TYR A 200 4.86 -5.15 9.77
CA TYR A 200 3.47 -5.21 10.21
C TYR A 200 3.25 -4.37 11.46
N ASP A 201 2.21 -3.55 11.41
CA ASP A 201 1.68 -2.83 12.55
C ASP A 201 0.17 -3.06 12.62
N LYS A 202 -0.36 -3.24 13.85
CA LYS A 202 -1.77 -3.55 14.10
C LYS A 202 -2.70 -2.38 13.80
N ASP A 203 -2.19 -1.16 13.95
CA ASP A 203 -2.92 0.09 13.78
C ASP A 203 -2.76 0.61 12.33
N SER A 204 -1.85 0.02 11.56
CA SER A 204 -1.68 0.31 10.14
C SER A 204 -2.90 -0.15 9.31
N PRO A 205 -3.49 0.75 8.49
CA PRO A 205 -4.66 0.43 7.67
C PRO A 205 -4.34 -0.48 6.47
N LEU A 206 -3.07 -0.58 6.07
CA LEU A 206 -2.64 -1.35 4.91
C LEU A 206 -1.18 -1.80 5.09
N PHE A 207 -0.94 -3.09 4.87
CA PHE A 207 0.39 -3.61 4.61
C PHE A 207 0.35 -4.45 3.33
N LEU A 208 0.95 -3.94 2.26
CA LEU A 208 0.90 -4.50 0.91
C LEU A 208 2.30 -4.54 0.33
N ILE A 209 2.66 -5.67 -0.27
CA ILE A 209 3.88 -5.85 -1.06
C ILE A 209 3.44 -6.38 -2.42
N SER A 210 3.77 -5.70 -3.50
CA SER A 210 3.29 -6.06 -4.83
C SER A 210 4.36 -5.91 -5.90
N THR A 211 4.47 -6.88 -6.81
CA THR A 211 5.27 -6.76 -8.03
C THR A 211 4.52 -5.98 -9.13
N ARG A 212 3.29 -5.53 -8.85
CA ARG A 212 2.49 -4.70 -9.76
C ARG A 212 2.77 -3.23 -9.52
N GLU A 213 2.73 -2.46 -10.59
CA GLU A 213 2.77 -0.99 -10.52
C GLU A 213 1.61 -0.43 -9.67
N GLU A 214 1.89 0.62 -8.90
CA GLU A 214 0.93 1.40 -8.10
C GLU A 214 -0.36 1.73 -8.88
N LYS A 215 -0.22 2.24 -10.12
CA LYS A 215 -1.35 2.60 -10.99
C LYS A 215 -2.28 1.42 -11.29
N LYS A 216 -1.73 0.21 -11.45
CA LYS A 216 -2.53 -1.01 -11.67
C LYS A 216 -3.25 -1.44 -10.39
N ILE A 217 -2.67 -1.19 -9.23
CA ILE A 217 -3.29 -1.46 -7.92
C ILE A 217 -4.45 -0.48 -7.67
N GLY A 218 -4.22 0.83 -7.83
CA GLY A 218 -5.25 1.86 -7.67
C GLY A 218 -6.43 1.70 -8.62
N SER A 219 -6.16 1.36 -9.90
CA SER A 219 -7.20 1.07 -10.89
C SER A 219 -8.01 -0.19 -10.57
N SER A 220 -7.39 -1.24 -10.02
CA SER A 220 -8.11 -2.44 -9.58
C SER A 220 -9.12 -2.14 -8.47
N TYR A 221 -8.72 -1.35 -7.45
CA TYR A 221 -9.66 -0.92 -6.40
C TYR A 221 -10.75 0.01 -6.95
N ALA A 222 -10.43 0.85 -7.94
CA ALA A 222 -11.41 1.70 -8.62
C ALA A 222 -12.46 0.88 -9.37
N LEU A 223 -12.01 -0.12 -10.13
CA LEU A 223 -12.87 -1.03 -10.87
C LEU A 223 -13.79 -1.78 -9.90
N ASN A 224 -13.24 -2.34 -8.82
CA ASN A 224 -14.02 -3.05 -7.81
C ASN A 224 -15.06 -2.15 -7.14
N TYR A 225 -14.72 -0.89 -6.84
CA TYR A 225 -15.68 0.08 -6.31
C TYR A 225 -16.85 0.30 -7.27
N TRP A 226 -16.59 0.54 -8.56
CA TRP A 226 -17.67 0.77 -9.53
C TRP A 226 -18.48 -0.50 -9.81
N LEU A 227 -17.83 -1.64 -10.01
CA LEU A 227 -18.49 -2.93 -10.23
C LEU A 227 -19.41 -3.30 -9.07
N LEU A 228 -18.96 -3.11 -7.83
CA LEU A 228 -19.76 -3.43 -6.65
C LEU A 228 -20.88 -2.40 -6.43
N SER A 229 -20.62 -1.11 -6.65
CA SER A 229 -21.65 -0.06 -6.52
C SER A 229 -22.76 -0.20 -7.55
N LEU A 230 -22.39 -0.42 -8.82
CA LEU A 230 -23.35 -0.58 -9.92
C LEU A 230 -24.02 -1.97 -9.87
N GLY A 231 -23.26 -3.01 -9.53
CA GLY A 231 -23.79 -4.36 -9.34
C GLY A 231 -24.79 -4.45 -8.19
N GLY A 232 -24.51 -3.78 -7.06
CA GLY A 232 -25.45 -3.67 -5.94
C GLY A 232 -26.74 -2.98 -6.34
N LEU A 233 -26.64 -1.85 -7.07
CA LEU A 233 -27.80 -1.15 -7.61
C LEU A 233 -28.59 -2.01 -8.60
N ALA A 234 -27.92 -2.75 -9.48
CA ALA A 234 -28.56 -3.66 -10.43
C ALA A 234 -29.31 -4.78 -9.71
N ILE A 235 -28.70 -5.43 -8.70
CA ILE A 235 -29.34 -6.46 -7.89
C ILE A 235 -30.58 -5.91 -7.17
N LEU A 236 -30.49 -4.69 -6.65
CA LEU A 236 -31.64 -4.02 -6.04
C LEU A 236 -32.80 -3.89 -7.03
N LEU A 237 -32.54 -3.31 -8.21
CA LEU A 237 -33.55 -3.10 -9.25
C LEU A 237 -34.14 -4.42 -9.76
N ILE A 238 -33.30 -5.42 -10.01
CA ILE A 238 -33.70 -6.75 -10.49
C ILE A 238 -34.60 -7.45 -9.45
N SER A 239 -34.24 -7.38 -8.17
CA SER A 239 -35.01 -8.03 -7.11
C SER A 239 -36.42 -7.45 -6.96
N PHE A 240 -36.55 -6.12 -7.10
CA PHE A 240 -37.85 -5.45 -7.12
C PHE A 240 -38.61 -5.73 -8.42
N PHE A 241 -37.93 -5.83 -9.56
CA PHE A 241 -38.53 -6.23 -10.84
C PHE A 241 -39.13 -7.64 -10.79
N ILE A 242 -38.36 -8.64 -10.36
CA ILE A 242 -38.82 -10.03 -10.20
C ILE A 242 -40.03 -10.09 -9.26
N SER A 243 -39.97 -9.36 -8.15
CA SER A 243 -41.03 -9.34 -7.15
C SER A 243 -42.35 -8.75 -7.67
N THR A 244 -42.29 -7.75 -8.57
CA THR A 244 -43.51 -7.19 -9.19
C THR A 244 -44.09 -8.09 -10.30
N ARG A 245 -43.24 -8.89 -10.98
CA ARG A 245 -43.67 -9.82 -12.04
C ARG A 245 -44.17 -11.18 -11.52
N MET A 246 -43.83 -11.57 -10.29
CA MET A 246 -44.37 -12.77 -9.64
C MET A 246 -45.83 -12.62 -9.16
N GLY A 247 -46.42 -11.42 -9.23
CA GLY A 247 -47.85 -11.20 -8.94
C GLY A 247 -48.71 -11.37 -10.19
N PHE A 248 -49.62 -12.34 -10.17
CA PHE A 248 -50.63 -12.56 -11.21
C PHE A 248 -51.52 -11.31 -11.37
N TYR A 249 -51.60 -10.75 -12.58
CA TYR A 249 -52.54 -9.71 -13.03
C TYR A 249 -52.76 -8.49 -12.11
N ARG A 250 -51.97 -7.42 -12.27
CA ARG A 250 -52.49 -6.07 -12.02
C ARG A 250 -51.85 -5.03 -12.93
N TRP A 251 -52.59 -4.70 -13.98
CA TRP A 251 -52.30 -3.79 -15.08
C TRP A 251 -52.65 -2.34 -14.69
N PHE A 252 -52.18 -1.82 -13.55
CA PHE A 252 -52.35 -0.40 -13.16
C PHE A 252 -51.14 0.18 -12.39
N PRO A 253 -50.80 1.47 -12.60
CA PRO A 253 -49.50 2.06 -12.33
C PRO A 253 -49.45 2.76 -10.96
N HIS A 254 -49.24 2.00 -9.88
CA HIS A 254 -48.63 2.53 -8.64
C HIS A 254 -47.20 2.00 -8.46
N THR A 255 -46.58 1.60 -9.56
CA THR A 255 -45.40 0.74 -9.57
C THR A 255 -44.08 1.50 -9.45
N ILE A 256 -44.04 2.82 -9.67
CA ILE A 256 -42.78 3.60 -9.65
C ILE A 256 -42.29 3.85 -8.21
N GLU A 257 -43.19 4.15 -7.26
CA GLU A 257 -42.83 4.45 -5.85
C GLU A 257 -42.11 3.28 -5.16
N ILE A 258 -42.47 2.05 -5.54
CA ILE A 258 -41.85 0.80 -5.08
C ILE A 258 -40.37 0.71 -5.48
N TYR A 259 -39.96 1.35 -6.59
CA TYR A 259 -38.56 1.43 -7.00
C TYR A 259 -37.88 2.71 -6.49
N LEU A 260 -38.57 3.85 -6.49
CA LEU A 260 -37.99 5.15 -6.09
C LEU A 260 -37.53 5.16 -4.65
N THR A 261 -38.30 4.60 -3.72
CA THR A 261 -37.96 4.63 -2.30
C THR A 261 -36.68 3.84 -1.96
N PRO A 262 -36.52 2.55 -2.32
CA PRO A 262 -35.29 1.81 -2.02
C PRO A 262 -34.09 2.33 -2.82
N THR A 263 -34.29 2.81 -4.04
CA THR A 263 -33.20 3.40 -4.83
C THR A 263 -32.73 4.72 -4.25
N ALA A 264 -33.65 5.59 -3.79
CA ALA A 264 -33.29 6.83 -3.09
C ALA A 264 -32.54 6.54 -1.78
N ILE A 265 -32.97 5.53 -1.01
CA ILE A 265 -32.24 5.09 0.20
C ILE A 265 -30.83 4.61 -0.17
N TYR A 266 -30.70 3.75 -1.18
CA TYR A 266 -29.42 3.23 -1.63
C TYR A 266 -28.47 4.35 -2.07
N LEU A 267 -28.96 5.27 -2.92
CA LEU A 267 -28.20 6.43 -3.39
C LEU A 267 -27.86 7.40 -2.26
N GLY A 268 -28.76 7.57 -1.29
CA GLY A 268 -28.51 8.36 -0.09
C GLY A 268 -27.39 7.79 0.77
N ILE A 269 -27.42 6.49 1.06
CA ILE A 269 -26.33 5.79 1.78
C ILE A 269 -25.03 5.88 0.99
N TRP A 270 -25.10 5.70 -0.33
CA TRP A 270 -23.93 5.82 -1.20
C TRP A 270 -23.32 7.22 -1.12
N LEU A 271 -24.13 8.28 -1.22
CA LEU A 271 -23.67 9.67 -1.19
C LEU A 271 -23.08 10.04 0.18
N VAL A 272 -23.76 9.69 1.27
CA VAL A 272 -23.27 9.98 2.64
C VAL A 272 -21.96 9.24 2.91
N SER A 273 -21.86 7.96 2.54
CA SER A 273 -20.64 7.16 2.73
C SER A 273 -19.48 7.69 1.88
N TRP A 274 -19.77 8.08 0.63
CA TRP A 274 -18.79 8.72 -0.24
C TRP A 274 -18.28 10.03 0.38
N PHE A 275 -19.18 10.91 0.81
CA PHE A 275 -18.83 12.19 1.44
C PHE A 275 -17.98 11.98 2.71
N TRP A 276 -18.38 11.03 3.57
CA TRP A 276 -17.65 10.68 4.79
C TRP A 276 -16.21 10.23 4.52
N ILE A 277 -16.01 9.38 3.50
CA ILE A 277 -14.68 8.89 3.13
C ILE A 277 -13.83 10.02 2.55
N VAL A 278 -14.39 10.84 1.66
CA VAL A 278 -13.69 12.00 1.08
C VAL A 278 -13.27 12.97 2.18
N TYR A 279 -14.18 13.33 3.08
CA TYR A 279 -13.90 14.24 4.19
C TYR A 279 -12.73 13.75 5.07
N ASN A 280 -12.79 12.50 5.52
CA ASN A 280 -11.75 11.92 6.37
C ASN A 280 -10.42 11.78 5.64
N SER A 281 -10.43 11.48 4.35
CA SER A 281 -9.19 11.40 3.56
C SER A 281 -8.51 12.78 3.42
N LEU A 282 -9.27 13.85 3.16
CA LEU A 282 -8.72 15.21 3.08
C LEU A 282 -8.16 15.68 4.44
N LYS A 283 -8.83 15.31 5.54
CA LYS A 283 -8.31 15.55 6.90
C LYS A 283 -7.02 14.79 7.16
N THR A 284 -6.97 13.51 6.78
CA THR A 284 -5.76 12.68 6.90
C THR A 284 -4.61 13.29 6.10
N LEU A 285 -4.88 13.74 4.88
CA LEU A 285 -3.89 14.38 4.01
C LEU A 285 -3.37 15.70 4.60
N ARG A 286 -4.23 16.51 5.22
CA ARG A 286 -3.81 17.71 5.96
C ARG A 286 -2.89 17.36 7.14
N GLU A 287 -3.19 16.30 7.90
CA GLU A 287 -2.31 15.87 8.99
C GLU A 287 -0.98 15.34 8.46
N ARG A 288 -0.96 14.68 7.29
CA ARG A 288 0.29 14.30 6.61
C ARG A 288 1.14 15.50 6.23
N VAL A 289 0.55 16.57 5.69
CA VAL A 289 1.28 17.83 5.44
C VAL A 289 1.95 18.33 6.73
N ARG A 290 1.20 18.32 7.85
CA ARG A 290 1.73 18.75 9.15
C ARG A 290 2.86 17.83 9.64
N GLN A 291 2.72 16.51 9.46
CA GLN A 291 3.75 15.54 9.80
C GLN A 291 5.00 15.76 8.95
N GLY A 292 4.86 15.94 7.63
CA GLY A 292 5.97 16.24 6.72
C GLY A 292 6.73 17.50 7.14
N PHE A 293 6.02 18.57 7.52
CA PHE A 293 6.65 19.79 8.04
C PHE A 293 7.42 19.54 9.34
N SER A 294 6.84 18.78 10.26
CA SER A 294 7.53 18.41 11.51
C SER A 294 8.81 17.61 11.26
N GLN A 295 8.87 16.78 10.21
CA GLN A 295 10.10 16.08 9.83
C GLN A 295 11.20 17.04 9.37
N VAL A 296 10.83 18.09 8.63
CA VAL A 296 11.76 19.18 8.25
C VAL A 296 12.29 19.88 9.51
N GLU A 297 11.41 20.27 10.44
CA GLU A 297 11.81 20.92 11.71
C GLU A 297 12.79 20.07 12.52
N VAL A 298 12.59 18.74 12.57
CA VAL A 298 13.50 17.82 13.27
C VAL A 298 14.89 17.83 12.64
N GLN A 299 15.01 17.83 11.31
CA GLN A 299 16.32 17.87 10.65
C GLN A 299 16.98 19.25 10.79
N LEU A 300 16.22 20.34 10.69
CA LEU A 300 16.71 21.70 10.96
C LEU A 300 17.27 21.82 12.38
N LYS A 301 16.55 21.29 13.37
CA LYS A 301 17.04 21.26 14.76
C LYS A 301 18.33 20.45 14.90
N ARG A 302 18.42 19.27 14.26
CA ARG A 302 19.65 18.47 14.26
C ARG A 302 20.82 19.22 13.65
N ARG A 303 20.61 19.93 12.53
CA ARG A 303 21.61 20.78 11.90
C ARG A 303 22.09 21.87 12.84
N HIS A 304 21.16 22.62 13.46
CA HIS A 304 21.48 23.66 14.46
C HIS A 304 22.29 23.09 15.64
N ASP A 305 22.01 21.85 16.08
CA ASP A 305 22.75 21.21 17.18
C ASP A 305 24.13 20.67 16.75
N LEU A 306 24.29 20.24 15.50
CA LEU A 306 25.51 19.62 14.98
C LEU A 306 26.57 20.66 14.57
N ILE A 307 26.18 21.78 13.95
CA ILE A 307 27.13 22.82 13.50
C ILE A 307 28.04 23.30 14.65
N PRO A 308 27.52 23.69 15.84
CA PRO A 308 28.35 24.12 16.95
C PRO A 308 29.28 23.01 17.45
N ARG A 309 28.78 21.77 17.57
CA ARG A 309 29.55 20.60 18.05
C ARG A 309 30.73 20.30 17.13
N LEU A 310 30.51 20.32 15.82
CA LEU A 310 31.55 20.11 14.83
C LEU A 310 32.54 21.28 14.80
N SER A 311 32.05 22.52 14.84
CA SER A 311 32.91 23.71 14.90
C SER A 311 33.82 23.71 16.14
N ALA A 312 33.32 23.28 17.30
CA ALA A 312 34.08 23.18 18.54
C ALA A 312 35.14 22.08 18.48
N SER A 313 34.80 20.93 17.88
CA SER A 313 35.73 19.80 17.70
C SER A 313 36.89 20.18 16.77
N VAL A 314 36.60 20.86 15.66
CA VAL A 314 37.61 21.41 14.74
C VAL A 314 38.50 22.43 15.45
N SER A 315 37.92 23.34 16.23
CA SER A 315 38.68 24.35 16.99
C SER A 315 39.61 23.72 18.04
N GLY A 316 39.15 22.68 18.75
CA GLY A 316 39.91 22.02 19.82
C GLY A 316 41.12 21.24 19.33
N LEU A 317 41.07 20.71 18.11
CA LEU A 317 42.20 20.01 17.49
C LEU A 317 43.27 20.99 16.99
N MET A 318 42.90 22.25 16.76
CA MET A 318 43.74 23.23 16.06
C MET A 318 44.19 24.35 17.00
N LYS A 319 45.16 24.04 17.85
CA LYS A 319 45.80 25.02 18.76
C LYS A 319 46.80 25.98 18.08
N HIS A 320 47.21 25.73 16.82
CA HIS A 320 48.35 26.45 16.20
C HIS A 320 48.15 26.99 14.76
N GLY A 321 46.93 27.09 14.22
CA GLY A 321 46.68 27.65 12.87
C GLY A 321 45.82 28.92 12.87
N GLN A 322 46.41 30.09 12.59
CA GLN A 322 45.68 31.38 12.54
C GLN A 322 44.67 31.47 11.38
N ASP A 323 45.00 30.91 10.22
CA ASP A 323 44.15 30.93 9.02
C ASP A 323 42.81 30.21 9.24
N LEU A 324 42.86 29.01 9.83
CA LEU A 324 41.66 28.22 10.11
C LEU A 324 40.78 28.84 11.20
N GLN A 325 41.37 29.46 12.23
CA GLN A 325 40.62 30.16 13.28
C GLN A 325 39.86 31.37 12.70
N THR A 326 40.46 32.05 11.71
CA THR A 326 39.82 33.16 10.98
C THR A 326 38.63 32.64 10.17
N LYS A 327 38.81 31.54 9.44
CA LYS A 327 37.74 30.88 8.68
C LYS A 327 36.60 30.39 9.59
N LEU A 328 36.92 29.83 10.76
CA LEU A 328 35.91 29.36 11.72
C LEU A 328 35.14 30.53 12.36
N ALA A 329 35.80 31.66 12.62
CA ALA A 329 35.15 32.88 13.10
C ALA A 329 34.18 33.45 12.06
N ALA A 330 34.59 33.49 10.79
CA ALA A 330 33.71 33.88 9.68
C ALA A 330 32.50 32.93 9.54
N LEU A 331 32.72 31.63 9.73
CA LEU A 331 31.66 30.63 9.68
C LEU A 331 30.63 30.82 10.80
N ARG A 332 31.08 31.12 12.03
CA ARG A 332 30.18 31.44 13.15
C ARG A 332 29.36 32.70 12.90
N ALA A 333 29.88 33.67 12.16
CA ALA A 333 29.11 34.82 11.73
C ALA A 333 28.03 34.40 10.70
N LYS A 334 28.40 33.60 9.71
CA LYS A 334 27.47 33.05 8.71
C LYS A 334 26.34 32.23 9.30
N VAL A 335 26.55 31.47 10.37
CA VAL A 335 25.47 30.71 11.06
C VAL A 335 24.31 31.61 11.46
N ARG A 336 24.56 32.89 11.76
CA ARG A 336 23.50 33.85 12.12
C ARG A 336 22.72 34.39 10.93
N GLU A 337 23.30 34.28 9.73
CA GLU A 337 22.70 34.76 8.48
C GLU A 337 22.00 33.61 7.77
N SER A 338 22.72 32.49 7.55
CA SER A 338 22.23 31.26 6.94
C SER A 338 22.92 30.04 7.55
N GLU A 339 22.16 29.21 8.26
CA GLU A 339 22.67 27.95 8.78
C GLU A 339 23.03 26.94 7.69
N GLY A 340 22.32 26.95 6.56
CA GLY A 340 22.57 26.05 5.44
C GLY A 340 23.92 26.32 4.79
N GLU A 341 24.21 27.59 4.47
CA GLU A 341 25.50 27.98 3.90
C GLU A 341 26.65 27.76 4.89
N ALA A 342 26.39 27.90 6.19
CA ALA A 342 27.36 27.61 7.23
C ALA A 342 27.68 26.11 7.31
N ALA A 343 26.68 25.23 7.19
CA ALA A 343 26.89 23.78 7.15
C ALA A 343 27.75 23.38 5.94
N GLU A 344 27.43 23.88 4.74
CA GLU A 344 28.19 23.60 3.52
C GLU A 344 29.63 24.12 3.61
N SER A 345 29.80 25.36 4.07
CA SER A 345 31.12 25.97 4.30
C SER A 345 31.95 25.14 5.28
N LEU A 346 31.30 24.55 6.30
CA LEU A 346 31.97 23.78 7.34
C LEU A 346 32.36 22.39 6.84
N LEU A 347 31.50 21.73 6.06
CA LEU A 347 31.82 20.46 5.40
C LEU A 347 32.99 20.64 4.42
N SER A 348 32.97 21.70 3.60
CA SER A 348 34.08 22.06 2.71
C SER A 348 35.37 22.34 3.47
N LEU A 349 35.29 23.01 4.63
CA LEU A 349 36.44 23.22 5.50
C LEU A 349 37.03 21.90 5.98
N VAL A 350 36.22 20.96 6.48
CA VAL A 350 36.74 19.65 6.93
C VAL A 350 37.36 18.86 5.78
N GLU A 351 36.81 18.97 4.58
CA GLU A 351 37.33 18.29 3.39
C GLU A 351 38.74 18.76 2.97
N ASN A 352 39.00 20.06 3.11
CA ASN A 352 40.22 20.71 2.64
C ASN A 352 41.43 20.55 3.58
N TYR A 353 41.24 20.05 4.81
CA TYR A 353 42.30 19.95 5.83
C TYR A 353 42.48 18.48 6.27
N PRO A 354 43.47 17.76 5.71
CA PRO A 354 43.69 16.32 5.96
C PRO A 354 43.87 15.96 7.44
N GLU A 355 44.45 16.86 8.24
CA GLU A 355 44.63 16.65 9.67
C GLU A 355 43.30 16.52 10.42
N LEU A 356 42.22 17.16 9.95
CA LEU A 356 40.88 17.03 10.52
C LEU A 356 40.26 15.67 10.19
N LYS A 357 40.55 15.12 9.01
CA LYS A 357 40.09 13.79 8.59
C LYS A 357 40.73 12.65 9.36
N SER A 358 41.90 12.89 9.98
CA SER A 358 42.55 11.91 10.84
C SER A 358 41.83 11.71 12.18
N SER A 359 41.00 12.68 12.60
CA SER A 359 40.28 12.62 13.86
C SER A 359 38.94 11.90 13.69
N SER A 360 38.81 10.74 14.33
CA SER A 360 37.57 9.96 14.32
C SER A 360 36.34 10.73 14.81
N ALA A 361 36.53 11.67 15.75
CA ALA A 361 35.45 12.52 16.26
C ALA A 361 34.92 13.52 15.21
N VAL A 362 35.82 14.15 14.44
CA VAL A 362 35.45 15.09 13.38
C VAL A 362 34.79 14.34 12.22
N THR A 363 35.37 13.23 11.78
CA THR A 363 34.79 12.41 10.70
C THR A 363 33.40 11.90 11.05
N LYS A 364 33.16 11.52 12.31
CA LYS A 364 31.83 11.09 12.76
C LYS A 364 30.80 12.21 12.67
N LEU A 365 31.11 13.38 13.24
CA LEU A 365 30.21 14.55 13.22
C LEU A 365 30.00 15.09 11.80
N GLN A 366 31.05 15.07 10.97
CA GLN A 366 30.95 15.42 9.55
C GLN A 366 29.96 14.50 8.84
N LYS A 367 30.07 13.18 9.04
CA LYS A 367 29.15 12.20 8.46
C LYS A 367 27.70 12.39 8.96
N GLU A 368 27.52 12.67 10.25
CA GLU A 368 26.20 12.97 10.81
C GLU A 368 25.59 14.24 10.22
N LEU A 369 26.39 15.29 10.01
CA LEU A 369 25.94 16.53 9.37
C LEU A 369 25.59 16.29 7.90
N THR A 370 26.43 15.59 7.13
CA THR A 370 26.14 15.24 5.74
C THR A 370 24.87 14.39 5.60
N ASP A 371 24.66 13.40 6.48
CA ASP A 371 23.40 12.63 6.49
C ASP A 371 22.20 13.50 6.87
N THR A 372 22.37 14.47 7.77
CA THR A 372 21.31 15.42 8.13
C THR A 372 20.94 16.32 6.96
N GLU A 373 21.91 16.84 6.20
CA GLU A 373 21.66 17.65 5.00
C GLU A 373 20.93 16.83 3.92
N ASN A 374 21.39 15.62 3.63
CA ASN A 374 20.75 14.73 2.66
C ASN A 374 19.29 14.41 3.08
N ARG A 375 19.04 14.15 4.37
CA ARG A 375 17.69 13.91 4.88
C ARG A 375 16.83 15.16 4.90
N LEU A 376 17.41 16.34 5.14
CA LEU A 376 16.70 17.61 5.09
C LEU A 376 16.22 17.91 3.67
N GLU A 377 17.06 17.67 2.66
CA GLU A 377 16.69 17.78 1.26
C GLU A 377 15.51 16.87 0.91
N LEU A 378 15.61 15.58 1.27
CA LEU A 378 14.53 14.61 1.05
C LEU A 378 13.25 14.97 1.81
N ALA A 379 13.36 15.47 3.05
CA ALA A 379 12.23 15.92 3.86
C ALA A 379 11.48 17.10 3.20
N ARG A 380 12.23 18.06 2.66
CA ARG A 380 11.69 19.25 2.00
C ARG A 380 11.01 18.89 0.69
N ALA A 381 11.64 18.05 -0.13
CA ALA A 381 11.04 17.52 -1.35
C ALA A 381 9.72 16.78 -1.04
N TYR A 382 9.75 15.87 -0.07
CA TYR A 382 8.58 15.12 0.39
C TYR A 382 7.45 16.05 0.90
N TYR A 383 7.78 17.07 1.70
CA TYR A 383 6.79 18.06 2.15
C TYR A 383 6.14 18.80 0.98
N ASN A 384 6.96 19.28 0.03
CA ASN A 384 6.48 20.01 -1.14
C ASN A 384 5.59 19.13 -2.04
N ASP A 385 5.93 17.85 -2.20
CA ASP A 385 5.13 16.89 -2.93
C ASP A 385 3.75 16.68 -2.27
N ILE A 386 3.71 16.47 -0.94
CA ILE A 386 2.43 16.32 -0.22
C ILE A 386 1.61 17.61 -0.31
N VAL A 387 2.22 18.79 -0.14
CA VAL A 387 1.51 20.07 -0.20
C VAL A 387 0.93 20.31 -1.59
N THR A 388 1.72 20.03 -2.63
CA THR A 388 1.27 20.14 -4.03
C THR A 388 0.08 19.23 -4.28
N PHE A 389 0.18 17.97 -3.85
CA PHE A 389 -0.89 17.00 -3.98
C PHE A 389 -2.15 17.42 -3.19
N TYR A 390 -1.98 17.86 -1.94
CA TYR A 390 -3.05 18.38 -1.08
C TYR A 390 -3.76 19.58 -1.71
N ASN A 391 -3.02 20.59 -2.15
CA ASN A 391 -3.59 21.77 -2.81
C ASN A 391 -4.35 21.38 -4.09
N THR A 392 -3.77 20.51 -4.90
CA THR A 392 -4.41 19.96 -6.10
C THR A 392 -5.73 19.26 -5.79
N ARG A 393 -5.81 18.49 -4.70
CA ARG A 393 -7.07 17.85 -4.27
C ARG A 393 -8.12 18.86 -3.82
N LEU A 394 -7.73 19.96 -3.17
CA LEU A 394 -8.68 21.00 -2.78
C LEU A 394 -9.31 21.71 -3.99
N GLU A 395 -8.66 21.68 -5.15
CA GLU A 395 -9.09 22.38 -6.37
C GLU A 395 -9.77 21.47 -7.40
N ARG A 396 -9.65 20.14 -7.28
CA ARG A 396 -10.24 19.19 -8.24
C ARG A 396 -11.64 18.74 -7.84
N VAL A 397 -12.51 18.58 -8.84
CA VAL A 397 -13.82 17.93 -8.69
C VAL A 397 -13.62 16.41 -8.58
N PRO A 398 -14.32 15.72 -7.67
CA PRO A 398 -15.39 16.19 -6.78
C PRO A 398 -14.94 16.70 -5.40
N ASP A 399 -13.66 16.57 -5.03
CA ASP A 399 -13.16 16.88 -3.70
C ASP A 399 -13.34 18.36 -3.31
N ILE A 400 -13.26 19.29 -4.27
CA ILE A 400 -13.48 20.72 -4.06
C ILE A 400 -14.80 21.04 -3.32
N ILE A 401 -15.85 20.25 -3.56
CA ILE A 401 -17.16 20.44 -2.89
C ILE A 401 -17.02 20.14 -1.40
N VAL A 402 -16.38 19.01 -1.09
CA VAL A 402 -16.15 18.57 0.29
C VAL A 402 -15.15 19.49 0.99
N ALA A 403 -14.10 19.91 0.30
CA ALA A 403 -13.08 20.83 0.79
C ALA A 403 -13.67 22.19 1.20
N LYS A 404 -14.53 22.77 0.35
CA LYS A 404 -15.23 24.03 0.63
C LYS A 404 -16.15 23.89 1.84
N LEU A 405 -16.94 22.81 1.92
CA LEU A 405 -17.81 22.57 3.07
C LEU A 405 -17.01 22.38 4.38
N ALA A 406 -15.85 21.71 4.28
CA ALA A 406 -14.93 21.47 5.39
C ALA A 406 -14.04 22.67 5.76
N ARG A 407 -14.11 23.78 5.00
CA ARG A 407 -13.27 24.98 5.15
C ARG A 407 -11.77 24.67 5.17
N LEU A 408 -11.35 23.72 4.34
CA LEU A 408 -9.94 23.39 4.19
C LEU A 408 -9.25 24.49 3.36
N LYS A 409 -8.08 24.90 3.81
CA LYS A 409 -7.25 25.92 3.16
C LYS A 409 -6.03 25.27 2.54
N THR A 410 -5.56 25.85 1.44
CA THR A 410 -4.29 25.52 0.81
C THR A 410 -3.13 25.79 1.77
N ARG A 411 -1.99 25.16 1.49
CA ARG A 411 -0.74 25.30 2.24
C ARG A 411 0.36 25.82 1.33
N GLU A 412 1.29 26.55 1.90
CA GLU A 412 2.43 27.10 1.19
C GLU A 412 3.52 26.05 1.05
N LEU A 413 4.16 26.06 -0.11
CA LEU A 413 5.35 25.26 -0.41
C LEU A 413 6.55 25.91 0.26
N LEU A 414 7.52 25.09 0.67
CA LEU A 414 8.83 25.59 1.06
C LEU A 414 9.53 26.12 -0.20
N SER A 415 9.82 27.41 -0.21
CA SER A 415 10.60 28.04 -1.28
C SER A 415 12.09 27.73 -1.10
N HIS A 416 12.86 27.89 -2.17
CA HIS A 416 14.32 27.84 -2.08
C HIS A 416 14.91 29.02 -1.28
N GLU A 417 14.14 30.06 -0.92
CA GLU A 417 14.66 31.22 -0.17
C GLU A 417 14.66 30.99 1.35
N GLU A 418 13.79 30.13 1.90
CA GLU A 418 13.97 29.57 3.26
C GLU A 418 15.16 28.57 3.33
N ASN A 419 15.94 28.41 2.25
CA ASN A 419 17.29 27.84 2.35
C ASN A 419 18.27 28.76 3.07
N GLN A 420 17.93 30.04 3.20
CA GLN A 420 18.88 31.07 3.59
C GLN A 420 18.65 31.66 4.98
N SER A 421 17.55 31.36 5.69
CA SER A 421 17.36 31.83 7.08
C SER A 421 17.32 30.72 8.11
#